data_AF-A0A9D8SXL6-F1
#
_entry.id   AF-A0A9D8SXL6-F1
#
_cell.length_a   1.000
_cell.length_b   1.000
_cell.length_c   1.000
_cell.angle_alpha   90.00
_cell.angle_beta   90.00
_cell.angle_gamma   90.00
#
_symmetry.space_group_name_H-M   'P 1'
#
loop_
_entity.id
_entity.type
_entity.pdbx_description
1 polymer ?
#
loop_
_entity_poly.entity_id
_entity_poly.type
_entity_poly.pdbx_seq_one_letter_code
_entity_poly.pdbx_strand_id
1 'polypeptide(L)' 'KACEEVNPASHFVSGPQDVEAAWIEGKNNIGICGATSTPAWLMEQVKDKIAQL' A
#
# COMPACT_ATOMS: atom_id res chain seq x y z
N LYS A 1 -8.92 -5.71 7.12
CA LYS A 1 -9.38 -7.12 7.02
C LYS A 1 -10.19 -7.37 5.75
N ALA A 2 -11.21 -6.58 5.40
CA ALA A 2 -11.96 -6.76 4.16
C ALA A 2 -11.09 -6.86 2.87
N CYS A 3 -10.02 -6.06 2.73
CA CYS A 3 -9.12 -6.17 1.57
C CYS A 3 -8.35 -7.49 1.51
N GLU A 4 -7.89 -7.99 2.66
CA GLU A 4 -7.11 -9.22 2.77
C GLU A 4 -7.96 -10.47 2.46
N GLU A 5 -9.26 -10.42 2.81
CA GLU A 5 -10.23 -11.46 2.47
C GLU A 5 -10.47 -11.58 0.96
N VAL A 6 -10.40 -10.46 0.22
CA VAL A 6 -10.60 -10.43 -1.24
C VAL A 6 -9.29 -10.65 -2.00
N ASN A 7 -8.19 -10.09 -1.50
CA ASN A 7 -6.86 -10.21 -2.07
C ASN A 7 -5.85 -10.52 -0.95
N PRO A 8 -5.38 -11.77 -0.82
CA PRO A 8 -4.41 -12.17 0.19
C PRO A 8 -3.07 -11.42 0.14
N ALA A 9 -2.75 -10.76 -0.97
CA ALA A 9 -1.58 -9.89 -1.11
C ALA A 9 -1.85 -8.44 -0.63
N SER A 10 -2.89 -8.23 0.18
CA SER A 10 -3.19 -6.94 0.80
C SER A 10 -2.45 -6.82 2.13
N HIS A 11 -1.62 -5.80 2.26
CA HIS A 11 -0.82 -5.55 3.46
C HIS A 11 -1.32 -4.28 4.16
N PHE A 12 -1.40 -4.33 5.50
CA PHE A 12 -1.67 -3.13 6.29
C PHE A 12 -0.37 -2.40 6.57
N VAL A 13 -0.33 -1.12 6.21
CA VAL A 13 0.82 -0.23 6.44
C VAL A 13 0.36 1.01 7.19
N SER A 14 1.19 1.54 8.08
CA SER A 14 0.94 2.80 8.80
C SER A 14 1.60 3.99 8.11
N GLY A 15 2.57 3.74 7.23
CA GLY A 15 3.24 4.76 6.43
C GLY A 15 4.17 4.17 5.36
N PRO A 16 4.86 5.03 4.59
CA PRO A 16 5.72 4.61 3.49
C PRO A 16 6.90 3.74 3.94
N GLN A 17 7.38 3.90 5.18
CA GLN A 17 8.49 3.09 5.71
C GLN A 17 8.14 1.61 5.92
N ASP A 18 6.85 1.29 6.03
CA ASP A 18 6.39 -0.09 6.25
C ASP A 18 6.24 -0.87 4.92
N VAL A 19 6.47 -0.21 3.77
CA VAL A 19 6.35 -0.83 2.44
C VAL A 19 7.61 -1.62 2.11
N GLU A 20 7.45 -2.92 1.86
CA GLU A 20 8.55 -3.82 1.47
C GLU A 20 8.59 -4.07 -0.04
N ALA A 21 9.80 -4.07 -0.62
CA ALA A 21 10.01 -4.32 -2.06
C ALA A 21 9.49 -5.69 -2.52
N ALA A 22 9.57 -6.70 -1.65
CA ALA A 22 9.10 -8.06 -1.93
C ALA A 22 7.59 -8.14 -2.21
N TRP A 23 6.79 -7.15 -1.77
CA TRP A 23 5.34 -7.12 -2.03
C TRP A 23 5.02 -6.61 -3.44
N ILE A 24 5.95 -5.86 -4.03
CA ILE A 24 5.80 -5.14 -5.30
C ILE A 24 6.42 -5.95 -6.45
N GLU A 25 7.46 -6.73 -6.16
CA GLU A 25 8.19 -7.50 -7.17
C GLU A 25 7.26 -8.40 -8.01
N GLY A 26 7.32 -8.21 -9.33
CA GLY A 26 6.48 -8.95 -10.28
C GLY A 26 5.01 -8.54 -10.34
N LYS A 27 4.59 -7.45 -9.66
CA LYS A 27 3.24 -6.90 -9.75
C LYS A 27 3.17 -5.75 -10.76
N ASN A 28 2.18 -5.81 -11.64
CA ASN A 28 1.95 -4.76 -12.66
C ASN A 28 0.97 -3.68 -12.20
N ASN A 29 0.11 -3.98 -11.21
CA ASN A 29 -0.82 -3.03 -10.63
C ASN A 29 -0.81 -3.16 -9.11
N ILE A 30 -0.99 -2.02 -8.42
CA ILE A 30 -1.07 -1.94 -6.97
C ILE A 30 -2.17 -0.94 -6.62
N GLY A 31 -3.07 -1.35 -5.73
CA GLY A 31 -4.12 -0.48 -5.19
C GLY A 31 -3.74 0.04 -3.80
N ILE A 32 -4.01 1.33 -3.55
CA ILE A 32 -3.78 1.97 -2.25
C ILE A 32 -5.12 2.45 -1.73
N CYS A 33 -5.46 2.09 -0.49
CA CYS A 33 -6.70 2.47 0.18
C CYS A 33 -6.40 2.91 1.61
N GLY A 34 -7.13 3.90 2.12
CA GLY A 34 -6.99 4.45 3.46
C GLY A 34 -8.26 4.31 4.29
N ALA A 35 -8.12 4.39 5.61
CA ALA A 35 -9.27 4.50 6.51
C ALA A 35 -9.86 5.92 6.45
N THR A 36 -11.05 6.12 7.00
CA THR A 36 -11.74 7.44 7.01
C THR A 36 -10.89 8.57 7.59
N SER A 37 -10.00 8.26 8.54
CA SER A 37 -9.11 9.22 9.20
C SER A 37 -7.73 9.35 8.55
N THR A 38 -7.44 8.59 7.49
CA THR A 38 -6.14 8.62 6.82
C THR A 38 -6.07 9.81 5.85
N PRO A 39 -5.15 10.77 6.05
CA PRO A 39 -5.06 11.92 5.16
C PRO A 39 -4.48 11.53 3.79
N ALA A 40 -4.92 12.23 2.74
CA ALA A 40 -4.53 11.94 1.36
C ALA A 40 -3.00 11.98 1.12
N TRP A 41 -2.32 12.96 1.73
CA TRP A 41 -0.86 13.11 1.59
C TRP A 41 -0.08 11.88 2.09
N LEU A 42 -0.61 11.13 3.06
CA LEU A 42 0.04 9.93 3.56
C LEU A 42 -0.06 8.78 2.53
N MET A 43 -1.22 8.65 1.88
CA MET A 43 -1.39 7.70 0.78
C MET A 43 -0.55 8.07 -0.43
N GLU A 44 -0.37 9.37 -0.71
CA GLU A 44 0.54 9.85 -1.76
C GLU A 44 2.00 9.50 -1.45
N GLN A 45 2.46 9.67 -0.20
CA GLN A 45 3.80 9.25 0.18
C GLN A 45 4.02 7.73 0.03
N VAL A 46 3.00 6.92 0.34
CA VAL A 46 3.05 5.46 0.12
C VAL A 46 3.14 5.15 -1.38
N LYS A 47 2.36 5.83 -2.21
CA LYS A 47 2.42 5.71 -3.67
C LYS A 47 3.82 6.06 -4.20
N ASP A 48 4.37 7.18 -3.76
CA ASP A 48 5.69 7.64 -4.21
C ASP A 48 6.78 6.66 -3.78
N LYS A 49 6.68 6.10 -2.57
CA LYS A 49 7.57 5.03 -2.12
C LYS A 49 7.49 3.79 -3.00
N ILE A 50 6.28 3.34 -3.34
CA ILE A 50 6.05 2.19 -4.23
C ILE A 50 6.66 2.44 -5.62
N ALA A 51 6.54 3.67 -6.15
CA ALA A 51 7.10 4.02 -7.46
C ALA A 51 8.64 4.08 -7.50
N GLN A 52 9.29 4.15 -6.32
CA GLN A 52 10.74 4.17 -6.18
C GLN A 52 11.35 2.78 -5.93
N LEU A 53 10.52 1.77 -5.69
CA LEU A 53 10.91 0.38 -5.44
C LEU A 53 10.81 -0.44 -6.73
#